data_AF-A0A7K2P1T5-F1
#
_entry.id   AF-A0A7K2P1T5-F1
#
_cell.length_a   1.000
_cell.length_b   1.000
_cell.length_c   1.000
_cell.angle_alpha   90.00
_cell.angle_beta   90.00
_cell.angle_gamma   90.00
#
_symmetry.space_group_name_H-M   'P 1'
#
loop_
_entity.id
_entity.type
_entity.pdbx_description
1 polymer ?
#
loop_
_entity_poly.entity_id
_entity_poly.type
_entity_poly.pdbx_seq_one_letter_code
_entity_poly.pdbx_strand_id
1 'polypeptide(L)' 'MSYPPADDRLRHLIAQEINTSVDTWKLAFWIAGNVVRNPAIQAELVRISRAHASGQHCGDRNCFNCFGAQLANPTQENPA' A
#
# COMPACT_ATOMS: atom_id res chain seq x y z
N MET A 1 -3.80 25.63 15.00
CA MET A 1 -3.78 24.88 13.72
C MET A 1 -2.97 23.61 13.96
N SER A 2 -3.60 22.42 13.98
CA SER A 2 -2.84 21.19 14.20
C SER A 2 -2.08 20.83 12.93
N TYR A 3 -0.77 20.71 13.05
CA TYR A 3 0.06 20.12 12.02
C TYR A 3 0.15 18.61 12.28
N PRO A 4 -0.02 17.74 11.26
CA PRO A 4 -0.35 18.05 9.86
C PRO A 4 -1.85 18.28 9.58
N PRO A 5 -2.23 18.92 8.45
CA PRO A 5 -3.63 19.08 8.03
C PRO A 5 -4.30 17.71 7.82
N ALA A 6 -5.59 17.59 8.13
CA ALA A 6 -6.33 16.33 8.09
C ALA A 6 -6.32 15.63 6.71
N ASP A 7 -6.17 16.40 5.63
CA ASP A 7 -6.42 15.91 4.26
C ASP A 7 -5.17 15.38 3.52
N ASP A 8 -3.95 15.47 4.08
CA ASP A 8 -2.72 15.01 3.39
C ASP A 8 -2.00 13.87 4.13
N ARG A 9 -2.75 13.09 4.92
CA ARG A 9 -2.21 12.03 5.79
C ARG A 9 -1.44 10.96 5.01
N LEU A 10 -1.94 10.55 3.85
CA LEU A 10 -1.29 9.51 3.02
C LEU A 10 0.09 9.96 2.55
N ARG A 11 0.23 11.21 2.09
CA ARG A 11 1.51 11.77 1.67
C ARG A 11 2.50 11.82 2.82
N HIS A 12 2.05 12.22 4.02
CA HIS A 12 2.92 12.28 5.19
C HIS A 12 3.43 10.90 5.59
N LEU A 13 2.58 9.88 5.61
CA LEU A 13 2.98 8.51 5.91
C LEU A 13 4.00 7.97 4.90
N ILE A 14 3.74 8.18 3.60
CA ILE A 14 4.68 7.79 2.53
C ILE A 14 6.00 8.56 2.66
N ALA A 15 5.95 9.86 2.94
CA ALA A 15 7.15 10.68 3.11
C ALA A 15 7.98 10.24 4.33
N GLN A 16 7.34 9.87 5.44
CA GLN A 16 8.04 9.34 6.62
C GLN A 16 8.79 8.06 6.29
N GLU A 17 8.13 7.11 5.61
CA GLU A 17 8.74 5.85 5.20
C GLU A 17 9.89 6.05 4.20
N ILE A 18 9.74 6.98 3.26
CA ILE A 18 10.81 7.31 2.31
C ILE A 18 11.97 8.03 3.02
N ASN A 19 11.68 8.94 3.95
CA ASN A 19 12.68 9.74 4.66
C ASN A 19 13.61 8.91 5.55
N THR A 20 13.18 7.74 6.04
CA THR A 20 14.12 6.80 6.70
C THR A 20 15.16 6.24 5.73
N SER A 21 14.88 6.31 4.42
CA SER A 21 15.69 5.79 3.33
C SER A 21 16.34 6.89 2.46
N VAL A 22 15.98 8.18 2.66
CA VAL A 22 16.57 9.33 1.95
C VAL A 22 16.92 10.44 2.94
N ASP A 23 18.15 10.96 2.88
CA ASP A 23 18.68 11.95 3.83
C ASP A 23 17.95 13.30 3.86
N THR A 24 17.07 13.57 2.89
CA THR A 24 16.44 14.89 2.73
C THR A 24 14.92 14.84 2.75
N TRP A 25 14.33 15.41 3.80
CA TRP A 25 12.88 15.47 3.99
C TRP A 25 12.13 16.14 2.81
N LYS A 26 12.72 17.16 2.18
CA LYS A 26 12.13 17.83 1.01
C LYS A 26 11.97 16.88 -0.17
N LEU A 27 12.95 16.00 -0.40
CA LEU A 27 12.90 15.00 -1.45
C LEU A 27 11.83 13.95 -1.15
N ALA A 28 11.77 13.45 0.09
CA ALA A 28 10.74 12.51 0.52
C ALA A 28 9.31 13.06 0.31
N PHE A 29 9.07 14.33 0.69
CA PHE A 29 7.78 14.99 0.47
C PHE A 29 7.44 15.24 -0.99
N TRP A 30 8.46 15.47 -1.83
CA TRP A 30 8.28 15.62 -3.28
C TRP A 30 7.88 14.27 -3.91
N ILE A 31 8.60 13.19 -3.58
CA ILE A 31 8.28 11.83 -4.05
C ILE A 31 6.87 11.43 -3.58
N ALA A 32 6.57 11.56 -2.30
CA ALA A 32 5.26 11.23 -1.75
C ALA A 32 4.13 12.03 -2.42
N GLY A 33 4.39 13.31 -2.72
CA GLY A 33 3.41 14.15 -3.44
C GLY A 33 3.14 13.63 -4.86
N ASN A 34 4.17 13.16 -5.57
CA ASN A 34 3.98 12.56 -6.89
C ASN A 34 3.27 11.22 -6.82
N VAL A 35 3.54 10.41 -5.80
CA VAL A 35 2.85 9.13 -5.57
C VAL A 35 1.35 9.35 -5.33
N VAL A 36 0.99 10.26 -4.42
CA VAL A 36 -0.42 10.53 -4.07
C VAL A 36 -1.20 11.14 -5.23
N ARG A 37 -0.58 11.98 -6.07
CA ARG A 37 -1.25 12.61 -7.21
C ARG A 37 -1.28 11.75 -8.47
N ASN A 38 -0.60 10.60 -8.49
CA ASN A 38 -0.55 9.76 -9.68
C ASN A 38 -1.86 8.95 -9.82
N PRO A 39 -2.65 9.17 -10.89
CA PRO A 39 -3.94 8.52 -11.07
C PRO A 39 -3.83 6.99 -11.21
N ALA A 40 -2.74 6.47 -11.79
CA ALA A 40 -2.53 5.03 -11.91
C ALA A 40 -2.30 4.38 -10.53
N ILE A 41 -1.54 5.05 -9.66
CA ILE A 41 -1.31 4.58 -8.28
C ILE A 41 -2.63 4.63 -7.49
N GLN A 42 -3.41 5.71 -7.62
CA GLN A 42 -4.72 5.80 -6.98
C GLN A 42 -5.67 4.68 -7.45
N ALA A 43 -5.72 4.43 -8.75
CA ALA A 43 -6.53 3.34 -9.31
C ALA A 43 -6.14 1.98 -8.74
N GLU A 44 -4.84 1.73 -8.58
CA GLU A 44 -4.33 0.48 -8.03
C GLU A 44 -4.64 0.32 -6.54
N LEU A 45 -4.51 1.39 -5.74
CA LEU A 45 -4.93 1.39 -4.34
C LEU A 45 -6.42 1.08 -4.19
N VAL A 46 -7.27 1.63 -5.06
CA VAL A 46 -8.71 1.34 -5.09
C VAL A 46 -8.96 -0.12 -5.48
N ARG A 47 -8.26 -0.64 -6.51
CA ARG A 47 -8.38 -2.03 -6.93
C ARG A 47 -8.02 -3.00 -5.81
N ILE A 48 -6.89 -2.79 -5.13
CA ILE A 48 -6.44 -3.61 -3.99
C ILE A 48 -7.45 -3.54 -2.84
N SER A 49 -7.92 -2.34 -2.50
CA SER A 49 -8.93 -2.16 -1.45
C SER A 49 -10.22 -2.90 -1.75
N ARG A 50 -10.69 -2.86 -3.00
CA ARG A 50 -11.87 -3.62 -3.46
C ARG A 50 -11.65 -5.12 -3.39
N ALA A 51 -10.48 -5.61 -3.80
CA ALA A 51 -10.15 -7.03 -3.70
C ALA A 51 -10.22 -7.52 -2.25
N HIS A 52 -9.64 -6.78 -1.31
CA HIS A 52 -9.74 -7.13 0.11
C HIS A 52 -11.16 -7.06 0.65
N ALA A 53 -11.94 -6.04 0.28
CA ALA A 53 -13.33 -5.91 0.71
C ALA A 53 -14.22 -7.06 0.20
N SER A 54 -13.90 -7.63 -0.97
CA SER A 54 -14.60 -8.78 -1.55
C SER A 54 -13.98 -10.14 -1.21
N GLY A 55 -12.96 -10.17 -0.34
CA GLY A 55 -12.25 -11.40 0.02
C GLY A 55 -11.46 -12.03 -1.12
N GLN A 56 -11.20 -11.29 -2.20
CA GLN A 56 -10.44 -11.73 -3.36
C GLN A 56 -8.93 -11.47 -3.15
N HIS A 57 -8.11 -12.25 -3.84
CA HIS A 57 -6.65 -12.04 -3.83
C HIS A 57 -6.30 -10.70 -4.46
N CYS A 58 -5.46 -9.91 -3.81
CA CYS A 58 -5.15 -8.56 -4.26
C CYS A 58 -4.00 -8.47 -5.28
N GLY A 59 -3.25 -9.55 -5.50
CA GLY A 59 -2.12 -9.61 -6.45
C GLY A 59 -0.81 -9.01 -5.93
N ASP A 60 -0.80 -8.43 -4.73
CA ASP A 60 0.43 -7.98 -4.09
C ASP A 60 1.14 -9.14 -3.39
N ARG A 61 2.35 -9.47 -3.86
CA ARG A 61 3.21 -10.53 -3.31
C ARG A 61 3.59 -10.32 -1.84
N ASN A 62 3.53 -9.08 -1.35
CA ASN A 62 3.92 -8.73 0.01
C ASN A 62 2.69 -8.51 0.92
N CYS A 63 1.48 -8.74 0.43
CA CYS A 63 0.29 -8.55 1.23
C CYS A 63 0.20 -9.59 2.35
N PHE A 64 0.29 -9.15 3.61
CA PHE A 64 0.20 -10.01 4.78
C PHE A 64 -1.08 -10.85 4.82
N ASN A 65 -2.23 -10.28 4.49
CA ASN A 65 -3.51 -11.00 4.49
C ASN A 65 -3.56 -12.08 3.41
N CYS A 66 -3.07 -11.77 2.19
CA CYS A 66 -3.03 -12.76 1.11
C CYS A 66 -2.00 -13.86 1.39
N PHE A 67 -0.85 -13.51 1.95
CA PHE A 67 0.17 -14.46 2.36
C PHE A 67 -0.34 -15.38 3.49
N GLY A 68 -0.99 -14.82 4.50
CA GLY A 68 -1.64 -15.59 5.57
C GLY A 68 -2.71 -16.55 5.04
N ALA A 69 -3.52 -16.11 4.07
CA ALA A 69 -4.52 -16.96 3.42
C ALA A 69 -3.89 -18.10 2.59
N GLN A 70 -2.75 -17.86 1.93
CA GLN A 70 -1.98 -18.89 1.23
C GLN A 70 -1.44 -19.94 2.21
N LEU A 71 -0.91 -19.52 3.36
CA LEU A 71 -0.43 -20.43 4.40
C LEU A 71 -1.56 -21.19 5.12
N ALA A 72 -2.75 -20.60 5.21
CA ALA A 72 -3.93 -21.22 5.82
C ALA A 72 -4.63 -22.24 4.91
N ASN A 73 -4.23 -22.35 3.63
CA ASN A 73 -4.67 -23.39 2.70
C ASN A 73 -3.51 -24.36 2.36
N PRO A 74 -3.11 -25.30 3.25
CA PRO A 74 -2.07 -26.28 2.91
C PRO A 74 -2.58 -27.47 2.09
N THR A 75 -3.86 -27.53 1.68
CA THR A 75 -4.45 -28.80 1.24
C THR A 75 -5.39 -28.67 0.05
N GLN A 76 -4.89 -28.28 -1.13
CA GLN A 76 -5.46 -28.73 -2.41
C GLN A 76 -4.39 -28.76 -3.49
N GLU A 77 -3.56 -29.81 -3.49
CA GLU A 77 -2.98 -30.38 -4.71
C GLU A 77 -2.29 -31.71 -4.40
N ASN A 78 -3.06 -32.81 -4.48
CA ASN A 78 -2.64 -34.00 -5.23
C ASN A 78 -3.83 -34.98 -5.34
N PRO A 79 -4.52 -35.08 -6.49
CA PRO A 79 -4.99 -36.36 -6.96
C PRO A 79 -3.88 -37.02 -7.80
N ALA A 80 -3.56 -38.26 -7.44
CA ALA A 80 -2.65 -39.15 -8.15
C ALA A 80 -3.03 -39.39 -9.62
#